data_AF-A0A3D8TY31-F1
#
_entry.id   AF-A0A3D8TY31-F1
#
_cell.length_a   1.000
_cell.length_b   1.000
_cell.length_c   1.000
_cell.angle_alpha   90.00
_cell.angle_beta   90.00
_cell.angle_gamma   90.00
#
_symmetry.space_group_name_H-M   'P 1'
#
loop_
_entity.id
_entity.type
_entity.pdbx_description
1 polymer ?
#
loop_
_entity_poly.entity_id
_entity_poly.type
_entity_poly.pdbx_seq_one_letter_code
_entity_poly.pdbx_strand_id
1 'polypeptide(L)'
;MSVRVETTYLATCDYPDCHMTYDFWELTEEDAILEVIDNGEWLCLFAGDNKPRFFCPAHLRYVQNSRNVWSNVFYDSNSPYTQTTSHALNRFYEDMSTPQPLPKLQCDDTILAVLQNEN
;
A
#
# COMPACT_ATOMS: atom_id res chain seq x y z
N MET A 1 -12.29 -9.44 35.30
CA MET A 1 -11.24 -9.33 34.27
C MET A 1 -11.95 -9.42 32.92
N SER A 2 -12.14 -8.28 32.25
CA SER A 2 -12.81 -8.25 30.94
C SER A 2 -11.76 -8.61 29.90
N VAL A 3 -11.87 -9.78 29.29
CA VAL A 3 -11.09 -10.13 28.10
C VAL A 3 -11.55 -9.17 27.02
N ARG A 4 -10.79 -8.09 26.80
CA ARG A 4 -10.99 -7.25 25.63
C ARG A 4 -10.63 -8.16 24.45
N VAL A 5 -11.64 -8.48 23.65
CA VAL A 5 -11.46 -9.24 22.42
C VAL A 5 -10.63 -8.33 21.52
N GLU A 6 -9.33 -8.61 21.39
CA GLU A 6 -8.47 -8.00 20.39
C GLU A 6 -9.07 -8.40 19.03
N THR A 7 -9.68 -7.45 18.34
CA THR A 7 -10.27 -7.67 17.02
C THR A 7 -9.16 -7.58 15.98
N THR A 8 -8.47 -8.69 15.73
CA THR A 8 -7.44 -8.77 14.68
C THR A 8 -8.01 -8.32 13.34
N TYR A 9 -7.45 -7.26 12.76
CA TYR A 9 -7.74 -6.87 11.38
C TYR A 9 -6.78 -7.61 10.46
N LEU A 10 -7.33 -8.28 9.45
CA LEU A 10 -6.55 -9.04 8.48
C LEU A 10 -6.49 -8.26 7.16
N ALA A 11 -5.34 -7.64 6.87
CA ALA A 11 -5.12 -7.08 5.54
C ALA A 11 -4.80 -8.21 4.57
N THR A 12 -5.45 -8.19 3.42
CA THR A 12 -5.20 -9.11 2.32
C THR A 12 -4.68 -8.33 1.14
N CYS A 13 -3.67 -8.85 0.45
CA CYS A 13 -3.16 -8.23 -0.76
C CYS A 13 -4.23 -8.28 -1.86
N ASP A 14 -4.60 -7.12 -2.41
CA ASP A 14 -5.58 -6.97 -3.49
C ASP A 14 -4.98 -7.21 -4.89
N TYR A 15 -3.67 -7.49 -4.98
CA TYR A 15 -3.06 -7.87 -6.25
C TYR A 15 -3.64 -9.22 -6.72
N PRO A 16 -4.14 -9.34 -7.97
CA PRO A 16 -4.73 -10.58 -8.48
C PRO A 16 -3.78 -11.78 -8.32
N ASP A 17 -4.32 -12.91 -7.89
CA ASP A 17 -3.59 -14.16 -7.61
C ASP A 17 -2.53 -14.05 -6.49
N CYS A 18 -2.48 -12.93 -5.76
CA CYS A 18 -1.70 -12.80 -4.54
C CYS A 18 -2.56 -13.23 -3.35
N HIS A 19 -2.06 -14.18 -2.56
CA HIS A 19 -2.74 -14.68 -1.37
C HIS A 19 -2.03 -14.27 -0.08
N MET A 20 -1.19 -13.23 -0.15
CA MET A 20 -0.47 -12.76 1.02
C MET A 20 -1.42 -12.00 1.93
N THR A 21 -1.43 -12.41 3.19
CA THR A 21 -2.21 -11.78 4.25
C THR A 21 -1.28 -11.36 5.38
N TYR A 22 -1.66 -10.34 6.13
CA TYR A 22 -0.95 -9.92 7.33
C TYR A 22 -1.94 -9.57 8.43
N ASP A 23 -1.72 -10.20 9.59
CA ASP A 23 -2.52 -9.97 10.79
C ASP A 23 -2.01 -8.71 11.51
N PHE A 24 -2.81 -7.65 11.52
CA PHE A 24 -2.53 -6.45 12.30
C PHE A 24 -3.23 -6.54 13.66
N TRP A 25 -2.46 -6.27 14.71
CA TRP A 25 -2.92 -6.32 16.10
C TRP A 25 -3.51 -4.99 16.53
N GLU A 26 -4.62 -4.60 15.90
CA GLU A 26 -5.30 -3.34 16.23
C GLU A 26 -6.72 -3.57 16.73
N LEU A 27 -7.26 -2.58 17.44
CA LEU A 27 -8.59 -2.68 18.03
C LEU A 27 -9.70 -2.36 17.01
N THR A 28 -9.37 -1.61 15.96
CA THR A 28 -10.31 -1.20 14.92
C THR A 28 -9.69 -1.34 13.53
N GLU A 29 -10.53 -1.42 12.51
CA GLU A 29 -10.08 -1.40 11.11
C GLU A 29 -9.39 -0.08 10.76
N GLU A 30 -9.88 1.05 11.28
CA GLU A 30 -9.25 2.37 11.07
C GLU A 30 -7.83 2.42 11.63
N ASP A 31 -7.63 1.94 12.87
CA ASP A 31 -6.31 1.88 13.49
C ASP A 31 -5.37 0.93 12.72
N ALA A 32 -5.88 -0.20 12.22
CA ALA A 32 -5.10 -1.12 11.40
C ALA A 32 -4.66 -0.49 10.07
N ILE A 33 -5.56 0.22 9.39
CA ILE A 33 -5.23 0.95 8.16
C ILE A 33 -4.16 2.00 8.43
N LEU A 34 -4.26 2.72 9.55
CA LEU A 34 -3.26 3.73 9.95
C LEU A 34 -1.89 3.09 10.22
N GLU A 35 -1.83 1.96 10.92
CA GLU A 35 -0.58 1.24 11.14
C GLU A 35 0.05 0.86 9.79
N VAL A 36 -0.74 0.29 8.87
CA VAL A 36 -0.25 -0.13 7.55
C VAL A 36 0.39 1.04 6.80
N ILE A 37 -0.28 2.19 6.84
CA ILE A 37 0.17 3.44 6.20
C ILE A 37 1.46 3.95 6.85
N ASP A 38 1.53 3.96 8.19
CA ASP A 38 2.66 4.52 8.94
C ASP A 38 3.90 3.62 8.92
N ASN A 39 3.72 2.30 8.91
CA ASN A 39 4.79 1.32 8.78
C ASN A 39 5.45 1.42 7.39
N GLY A 40 4.64 1.68 6.36
CA GLY A 40 5.11 1.88 4.99
C GLY A 40 5.70 0.63 4.35
N GLU A 41 5.50 -0.55 4.96
CA GLU A 41 5.88 -1.86 4.40
C GLU A 41 4.91 -2.36 3.34
N TRP A 42 3.64 -1.95 3.40
CA TRP A 42 2.61 -2.24 2.43
C TRP A 42 2.19 -0.95 1.73
N LEU A 43 1.74 -1.06 0.48
CA LEU A 43 1.09 0.04 -0.21
C LEU A 43 -0.39 0.05 0.18
N CYS A 44 -0.88 1.19 0.64
CA CYS A 44 -2.29 1.44 0.88
C CYS A 44 -2.75 2.62 0.01
N LEU A 45 -3.71 2.40 -0.87
CA LEU A 45 -4.34 3.44 -1.69
C LEU A 45 -5.86 3.31 -1.61
N PHE A 46 -6.58 4.42 -1.74
CA PHE A 46 -8.04 4.40 -1.69
C PHE A 46 -8.62 4.40 -3.10
N ALA A 47 -9.50 3.45 -3.39
CA ALA A 47 -10.25 3.41 -4.64
C ALA A 47 -11.41 4.43 -4.62
N GLY A 48 -12.14 4.56 -5.73
CA GLY A 48 -13.27 5.49 -5.85
C GLY A 48 -14.43 5.22 -4.86
N ASP A 49 -14.50 4.01 -4.29
CA ASP A 49 -15.43 3.62 -3.23
C ASP A 49 -14.99 4.06 -1.82
N ASN A 50 -13.87 4.80 -1.72
CA ASN A 50 -13.24 5.24 -0.48
C ASN A 50 -12.86 4.09 0.46
N LYS A 51 -12.66 2.88 -0.08
CA LYS A 51 -12.10 1.76 0.66
C LYS A 51 -10.62 1.58 0.34
N PRO A 52 -9.81 1.17 1.33
CA PRO A 52 -8.41 0.88 1.09
C PRO A 52 -8.25 -0.31 0.15
N ARG A 53 -7.18 -0.28 -0.64
CA ARG A 53 -6.61 -1.41 -1.37
C ARG A 53 -5.17 -1.57 -0.91
N PHE A 54 -4.84 -2.77 -0.51
CA PHE A 54 -3.55 -3.11 0.08
C PHE A 54 -2.72 -3.92 -0.91
N PHE A 55 -1.44 -3.58 -1.04
CA PHE A 55 -0.51 -4.37 -1.83
C PHE A 55 0.72 -4.71 -1.02
N CYS A 56 1.02 -6.01 -0.93
CA CYS A 56 2.06 -6.52 -0.06
C CYS A 56 3.48 -6.17 -0.56
N PRO A 57 4.51 -6.29 0.31
CA PRO A 57 5.92 -6.10 -0.02
C PRO A 57 6.37 -6.73 -1.35
N ALA A 58 5.80 -7.87 -1.74
CA ALA A 58 6.17 -8.56 -2.97
C ALA A 58 5.91 -7.73 -4.25
N HIS A 59 4.99 -6.75 -4.20
CA HIS A 59 4.62 -5.89 -5.31
C HIS A 59 5.30 -4.52 -5.26
N LEU A 60 6.12 -4.26 -4.24
CA LEU A 60 6.75 -2.95 -4.02
C LEU A 60 8.16 -2.87 -4.55
N ARG A 61 8.58 -1.63 -4.82
CA ARG A 61 9.91 -1.30 -5.29
C ARG A 61 10.83 -1.03 -4.11
N TYR A 62 11.95 -1.72 -4.09
CA TYR A 62 13.01 -1.51 -3.12
C TYR A 62 14.25 -0.96 -3.80
N VAL A 63 14.96 -0.08 -3.09
CA VAL A 63 16.30 0.37 -3.44
C VAL A 63 17.25 -0.05 -2.35
N GLN A 64 18.47 -0.43 -2.75
CA GLN A 64 19.53 -0.77 -1.81
C GLN A 64 20.40 0.47 -1.57
N ASN A 65 20.60 0.84 -0.31
CA ASN A 65 21.49 1.94 0.04
C ASN A 65 22.97 1.51 0.07
N SER A 66 23.88 2.48 0.28
CA SER A 66 25.33 2.24 0.33
C SER A 66 25.80 1.28 1.45
N ARG A 67 24.91 0.96 2.39
CA ARG A 67 25.15 0.00 3.49
C ARG A 67 24.49 -1.36 3.23
N ASN A 68 24.06 -1.63 2.00
CA ASN A 68 23.36 -2.85 1.59
C ASN A 68 21.99 -3.07 2.25
N VAL A 69 21.39 -2.05 2.84
CA VAL A 69 20.04 -2.12 3.43
C VAL A 69 19.01 -1.80 2.36
N TRP A 70 17.98 -2.64 2.24
CA TRP A 70 16.85 -2.45 1.34
C TRP A 70 15.80 -1.57 2.01
N SER A 71 15.30 -0.58 1.28
CA SER A 71 14.20 0.28 1.72
C SER A 71 13.20 0.49 0.59
N ASN A 72 11.93 0.67 0.93
CA ASN A 72 10.91 1.04 -0.04
C ASN A 72 11.27 2.37 -0.72
N VAL A 73 10.95 2.45 -2.02
CA VAL A 73 10.98 3.72 -2.76
C VAL A 73 9.61 4.35 -2.60
N PHE A 74 9.53 5.53 -2.02
CA PHE A 74 8.27 6.23 -1.80
C PHE A 74 7.93 7.17 -2.96
N TYR A 75 6.64 7.40 -3.18
CA TYR A 75 6.17 8.36 -4.16
C TYR A 75 6.56 9.78 -3.76
N ASP A 76 7.07 10.54 -4.74
CA ASP A 76 7.28 11.98 -4.61
C ASP A 76 6.96 12.65 -5.96
N SER A 77 5.95 13.51 -5.96
CA SER A 77 5.48 14.23 -7.13
C SER A 77 6.51 15.21 -7.68
N ASN A 78 7.48 15.67 -6.87
CA ASN A 78 8.53 16.59 -7.29
C ASN A 78 9.71 15.90 -7.99
N SER A 79 9.78 14.57 -7.94
CA SER A 79 10.88 13.81 -8.52
C SER A 79 10.37 12.83 -9.60
N PRO A 80 10.79 12.98 -10.87
CA PRO A 80 10.32 12.10 -11.95
C PRO A 80 10.78 10.65 -11.79
N TYR A 81 11.78 10.39 -10.94
CA TYR A 81 12.30 9.04 -10.68
C TYR A 81 11.48 8.28 -9.63
N THR A 82 10.61 8.98 -8.91
CA THR A 82 9.78 8.48 -7.81
C THR A 82 8.29 8.69 -8.12
N GLN A 83 7.96 8.73 -9.40
CA GLN A 83 6.59 8.66 -9.89
C GLN A 83 6.33 7.27 -10.47
N THR A 84 5.06 6.92 -10.61
CA THR A 84 4.66 5.70 -11.35
C THR A 84 4.79 5.95 -12.84
N THR A 85 4.78 4.87 -13.62
CA THR A 85 4.83 4.97 -15.09
C THR A 85 3.56 5.56 -15.70
N SER A 86 2.45 5.51 -14.96
CA SER A 86 1.15 5.98 -15.41
C SER A 86 0.71 7.22 -14.64
N HIS A 87 0.44 8.31 -15.37
CA HIS A 87 -0.16 9.51 -14.77
C HIS A 87 -1.51 9.20 -14.09
N ALA A 88 -2.26 8.21 -14.57
CA ALA A 88 -3.53 7.85 -13.93
C ALA A 88 -3.31 7.28 -12.52
N LEU A 89 -2.25 6.49 -12.32
CA LEU A 89 -1.92 5.92 -11.01
C LEU A 89 -1.38 7.00 -10.06
N ASN A 90 -0.59 7.96 -10.55
CA ASN A 90 -0.09 9.08 -9.74
C ASN A 90 -1.21 9.86 -9.01
N ARG A 91 -2.41 9.97 -9.58
CA ARG A 91 -3.53 10.68 -8.93
C ARG A 91 -3.94 10.03 -7.60
N PHE A 92 -3.93 8.71 -7.53
CA PHE A 92 -4.24 7.99 -6.29
C PHE A 92 -3.20 8.26 -5.19
N TYR A 93 -1.96 8.57 -5.57
CA TYR A 93 -0.93 8.96 -4.61
C TYR A 93 -1.06 10.42 -4.17
N GLU A 94 -1.49 11.31 -5.07
CA GLU A 94 -1.66 12.73 -4.78
C GLU A 94 -2.78 12.98 -3.76
N ASP A 95 -3.76 12.08 -3.67
CA ASP A 95 -4.83 12.12 -2.68
C ASP A 95 -4.36 11.64 -1.27
N MET A 96 -3.19 11.01 -1.17
CA MET A 96 -2.65 10.50 0.10
C MET A 96 -1.91 11.59 0.86
N SER A 97 -2.23 11.72 2.16
CA SER A 97 -1.51 12.64 3.06
C SER A 97 -0.18 12.09 3.58
N THR A 98 -0.01 10.76 3.60
CA THR A 98 1.21 10.08 4.02
C THR A 98 1.89 9.46 2.79
N PRO A 99 3.21 9.67 2.59
CA PRO A 99 3.94 9.08 1.47
C PRO A 99 3.76 7.56 1.40
N GLN A 100 3.29 7.06 0.26
CA GLN A 100 3.09 5.63 0.03
C GLN A 100 4.25 5.03 -0.79
N PRO A 101 4.59 3.75 -0.57
CA PRO A 101 5.61 3.07 -1.36
C PRO A 101 5.17 2.89 -2.82
N LEU A 102 6.13 2.90 -3.74
CA LEU A 102 5.90 2.68 -5.15
C LEU A 102 5.82 1.19 -5.48
N PRO A 103 4.93 0.79 -6.38
CA PRO A 103 4.95 -0.54 -6.95
C PRO A 103 6.18 -0.77 -7.83
N LYS A 104 6.47 -2.06 -8.05
CA LYS A 104 7.33 -2.50 -9.15
C LYS A 104 6.71 -2.04 -10.47
N LEU A 105 7.54 -1.60 -11.41
CA LEU A 105 7.10 -1.10 -12.72
C LEU A 105 6.12 -2.05 -13.44
N GLN A 106 6.36 -3.36 -13.31
CA GLN A 106 5.52 -4.42 -13.90
C GLN A 106 4.16 -4.62 -13.21
N CYS A 107 3.94 -3.99 -12.05
CA CYS A 107 2.71 -4.07 -11.26
C CYS A 107 1.84 -2.82 -11.42
N ASP A 108 2.36 -1.71 -11.97
CA ASP A 108 1.67 -0.42 -12.11
C ASP A 108 0.28 -0.58 -12.79
N ASP A 109 0.25 -1.22 -13.97
CA ASP A 109 -0.99 -1.38 -14.75
C ASP A 109 -2.03 -2.23 -14.03
N THR A 110 -1.60 -3.32 -13.39
CA THR A 110 -2.49 -4.22 -12.64
C THR A 110 -3.06 -3.51 -11.42
N ILE A 111 -2.23 -2.80 -10.66
CA ILE A 111 -2.65 -2.05 -9.47
C ILE A 111 -3.63 -0.95 -9.88
N LEU A 112 -3.34 -0.23 -10.95
CA LEU A 112 -4.24 0.77 -11.49
C LEU A 112 -5.60 0.15 -11.88
N ALA A 113 -5.61 -1.01 -12.53
CA ALA A 113 -6.84 -1.72 -12.85
C ALA A 113 -7.61 -2.14 -11.59
N VAL A 114 -6.95 -2.58 -10.52
CA VAL A 114 -7.61 -2.88 -9.23
C VAL A 114 -8.25 -1.64 -8.62
N LEU A 115 -7.56 -0.49 -8.65
CA LEU A 115 -8.05 0.77 -8.08
C LEU A 115 -9.20 1.38 -8.89
N GLN A 116 -9.25 1.13 -10.20
CA GLN A 116 -10.30 1.61 -11.09
C GLN A 116 -11.50 0.67 -11.20
N ASN A 117 -11.34 -0.61 -10.85
CA ASN A 117 -12.45 -1.55 -10.85
C ASN A 117 -13.34 -1.30 -9.63
N GLU A 118 -14.40 -0.53 -9.86
CA GLU A 118 -15.61 -0.51 -9.04
C GLU A 118 -16.33 -1.86 -9.24
N ASN A 119 -16.14 -2.79 -8.31
CA ASN A 119 -17.01 -3.97 -8.19
C ASN A 119 -18.26 -3.61 -7.39
#